data_AF-A0A0C5JBB1-F1
#
_entry.id   AF-A0A0C5JBB1-F1
#
_cell.length_a   1.000
_cell.length_b   1.000
_cell.length_c   1.000
_cell.angle_alpha   90.00
_cell.angle_beta   90.00
_cell.angle_gamma   90.00
#
_symmetry.space_group_name_H-M   'P 1'
#
loop_
_entity.id
_entity.type
_entity.pdbx_description
1 polymer ?
#
loop_
_entity_poly.entity_id
_entity_poly.type
_entity_poly.pdbx_seq_one_letter_code
_entity_poly.pdbx_strand_id
1 'polypeptide(L)'
;MQKKLIALAIAGLSSAAFAQTNVTIYGVADASFDVIRVSGGSGALSDNTPNFTRVSTNGSYIGFKGTENLGNGLNAIFQFESDAKFDNGGSLSTGRDSFVGLSGNFGKVLLGTLTAPTRALGARLDVNTGEGIGSNTAILGKLGGGLAYGNLQKTLINVGSIASVTDYNLSGRSNDTTSLFDSRHKNSIAYVSPSFSGFQASAVYMANENKSEGAAAFPFGPINTSAYDLGLTYDNGPIYIGGTYAELRVKNDNPIPVLLVVGGLPSDTKVKEARLGGIYDFGMATIRGLYARTKVEGGGTDVKQNVWGLGATYNVTANGRITAQYYRANDLDGTPTDDDTGAKFYTIGYEHSLSKRTMLKANYTYLKNDSMTSTNGNGGYDFGYNSSGFAGDEIKVSGLQLGLRHAF
;
A
#
# COMPACT_ATOMS: atom_id res chain seq x y z
N MET A 1 -39.36 -11.37 60.42
CA MET A 1 -38.32 -12.22 59.80
C MET A 1 -38.38 -12.09 58.28
N GLN A 2 -37.77 -11.06 57.72
CA GLN A 2 -37.59 -10.80 56.28
C GLN A 2 -36.35 -9.90 56.17
N LYS A 3 -35.62 -9.89 55.04
CA LYS A 3 -34.39 -9.12 54.71
C LYS A 3 -33.06 -9.91 54.57
N LYS A 4 -33.07 -11.15 54.02
CA LYS A 4 -31.82 -11.81 53.59
C LYS A 4 -31.84 -12.42 52.17
N LEU A 5 -32.86 -12.11 51.35
CA LEU A 5 -33.04 -12.75 50.03
C LEU A 5 -32.72 -11.86 48.81
N ILE A 6 -32.32 -10.60 48.99
CA ILE A 6 -32.07 -9.68 47.83
C ILE A 6 -30.57 -9.55 47.49
N ALA A 7 -29.65 -9.93 48.38
CA ALA A 7 -28.21 -9.75 48.16
C ALA A 7 -27.57 -10.80 47.23
N LEU A 8 -28.26 -11.91 46.91
CA LEU A 8 -27.71 -12.97 46.04
C LEU A 8 -28.11 -12.82 44.56
N ALA A 9 -29.06 -11.94 44.23
CA ALA A 9 -29.51 -11.73 42.86
C ALA A 9 -28.65 -10.73 42.06
N ILE A 10 -27.76 -9.98 42.71
CA ILE A 10 -26.96 -8.93 42.06
C ILE A 10 -25.51 -9.38 41.78
N ALA A 11 -25.05 -10.48 42.39
CA ALA A 11 -23.72 -11.06 42.13
C ALA A 11 -23.65 -11.93 40.86
N GLY A 12 -24.78 -12.18 40.18
CA GLY A 12 -24.84 -12.96 38.94
C GLY A 12 -24.91 -12.15 37.65
N LEU A 13 -24.87 -10.82 37.72
CA LEU A 13 -24.90 -9.92 36.56
C LEU A 13 -23.52 -9.40 36.15
N SER A 14 -22.43 -10.07 36.57
CA SER A 14 -21.25 -10.06 35.72
C SER A 14 -21.60 -10.90 34.49
N SER A 15 -22.15 -10.24 33.47
CA SER A 15 -22.03 -10.73 32.11
C SER A 15 -20.54 -10.94 31.87
N ALA A 16 -20.07 -12.16 32.13
CA ALA A 16 -18.99 -12.69 31.33
C ALA A 16 -19.49 -12.46 29.91
N ALA A 17 -18.97 -11.43 29.25
CA ALA A 17 -19.04 -11.33 27.83
C ALA A 17 -18.30 -12.58 27.35
N PHE A 18 -19.01 -13.69 27.26
CA PHE A 18 -18.58 -14.84 26.49
C PHE A 18 -18.49 -14.27 25.10
N ALA A 19 -17.28 -13.85 24.69
CA ALA A 19 -16.98 -13.69 23.29
C ALA A 19 -17.49 -14.98 22.64
N GLN A 20 -18.51 -14.85 21.79
CA GLN A 20 -18.97 -15.96 20.98
C GLN A 20 -17.70 -16.60 20.41
N THR A 21 -17.52 -17.92 20.57
CA THR A 21 -16.27 -18.66 20.23
C THR A 21 -15.83 -18.52 18.77
N ASN A 22 -16.59 -17.76 17.99
CA ASN A 22 -16.43 -17.46 16.58
C ASN A 22 -15.68 -16.13 16.31
N VAL A 23 -15.30 -15.35 17.34
CA VAL A 23 -14.55 -14.09 17.17
C VAL A 23 -13.12 -14.23 17.67
N THR A 24 -12.16 -13.80 16.84
CA THR A 24 -10.72 -13.78 17.14
C THR A 24 -10.21 -12.35 17.15
N ILE A 25 -9.51 -11.97 18.22
CA ILE A 25 -8.66 -10.77 18.28
C ILE A 25 -7.26 -11.17 17.80
N TYR A 26 -6.67 -10.39 16.90
CA TYR A 26 -5.35 -10.67 16.35
C TYR A 26 -4.62 -9.37 16.01
N GLY A 27 -3.31 -9.45 15.80
CA GLY A 27 -2.56 -8.29 15.35
C GLY A 27 -1.07 -8.52 15.15
N VAL A 28 -0.39 -7.44 14.76
CA VAL A 28 1.06 -7.38 14.59
C VAL A 28 1.55 -6.05 15.16
N ALA A 29 2.54 -6.11 16.04
CA ALA A 29 3.38 -4.98 16.42
C ALA A 29 4.74 -5.14 15.72
N ASP A 30 5.05 -4.27 14.77
CA ASP A 30 6.30 -4.28 13.99
C ASP A 30 6.95 -2.90 14.00
N ALA A 31 8.02 -2.76 14.80
CA ALA A 31 8.71 -1.50 15.03
C ALA A 31 10.16 -1.58 14.59
N SER A 32 10.74 -0.46 14.16
CA SER A 32 12.17 -0.37 13.90
C SER A 32 12.81 0.94 14.33
N PHE A 33 14.12 0.88 14.56
CA PHE A 33 15.00 2.04 14.56
C PHE A 33 15.69 2.13 13.20
N ASP A 34 15.50 3.27 12.53
CA ASP A 34 16.04 3.51 11.20
C ASP A 34 17.16 4.56 11.28
N VAL A 35 18.27 4.32 10.59
CA VAL A 35 19.36 5.28 10.34
C VAL A 35 19.36 5.60 8.85
N ILE A 36 18.92 6.81 8.50
CA ILE A 36 18.73 7.27 7.13
C ILE A 36 19.84 8.23 6.72
N ARG A 37 20.33 8.06 5.49
CA ARG A 37 21.26 8.95 4.83
C ARG A 37 20.70 9.40 3.50
N VAL A 38 20.80 10.71 3.24
CA VAL A 38 20.40 11.35 2.00
C VAL A 38 21.65 11.98 1.38
N SER A 39 21.80 11.88 0.06
CA SER A 39 22.93 12.47 -0.66
C SER A 39 22.56 12.71 -2.13
N GLY A 40 23.41 13.44 -2.85
CA GLY A 40 23.11 13.87 -4.22
C GLY A 40 22.16 15.06 -4.22
N GLY A 41 21.38 15.20 -5.28
CA GLY A 41 20.52 16.36 -5.50
C GLY A 41 21.18 17.46 -6.33
N SER A 42 20.35 18.30 -6.93
CA SER A 42 20.74 19.52 -7.65
C SER A 42 20.11 20.75 -6.99
N GLY A 43 20.74 21.92 -7.13
CA GLY A 43 20.23 23.19 -6.60
C GLY A 43 20.08 23.18 -5.07
N ALA A 44 19.02 23.80 -4.54
CA ALA A 44 18.81 23.95 -3.09
C ALA A 44 18.75 22.63 -2.29
N LEU A 45 18.46 21.50 -2.95
CA LEU A 45 18.45 20.18 -2.31
C LEU A 45 19.87 19.63 -2.08
N SER A 46 20.88 19.98 -2.90
CA SER A 46 22.26 19.52 -2.69
C SER A 46 22.88 20.08 -1.41
N ASP A 47 22.49 21.30 -1.06
CA ASP A 47 23.11 22.07 0.02
C ASP A 47 22.54 21.72 1.41
N ASN A 48 21.46 20.93 1.47
CA ASN A 48 20.72 20.68 2.71
C ASN A 48 20.23 19.23 2.84
N THR A 49 20.96 18.23 2.31
CA THR A 49 20.63 16.80 2.49
C THR A 49 20.95 16.33 3.92
N PRO A 50 19.95 15.99 4.75
CA PRO A 50 20.20 15.62 6.14
C PRO A 50 20.36 14.11 6.30
N ASN A 51 21.26 13.72 7.21
CA ASN A 51 21.26 12.39 7.78
C ASN A 51 20.46 12.40 9.07
N PHE A 52 19.69 11.36 9.33
CA PHE A 52 18.85 11.34 10.52
C PHE A 52 18.48 9.94 10.98
N THR A 53 18.00 9.85 12.21
CA THR A 53 17.45 8.62 12.78
C THR A 53 15.99 8.79 13.13
N ARG A 54 15.26 7.67 13.26
CA ARG A 54 13.87 7.67 13.75
C ARG A 54 13.47 6.30 14.29
N VAL A 55 12.37 6.28 15.03
CA VAL A 55 11.57 5.08 15.23
C VAL A 55 10.46 5.06 14.19
N SER A 56 10.14 3.88 13.67
CA SER A 56 9.12 3.68 12.65
C SER A 56 8.17 2.55 13.00
N THR A 57 6.89 2.74 12.71
CA THR A 57 5.89 1.67 12.65
C THR A 57 5.94 1.04 11.26
N ASN A 58 5.96 -0.28 11.18
CA ASN A 58 6.12 -1.06 9.94
C ASN A 58 4.85 -1.85 9.62
N GLY A 59 3.75 -1.14 9.41
CA GLY A 59 2.46 -1.76 9.07
C GLY A 59 1.81 -2.51 10.23
N SER A 60 2.03 -2.05 11.46
CA SER A 60 1.42 -2.61 12.66
C SER A 60 -0.10 -2.44 12.66
N TYR A 61 -0.80 -3.44 13.17
CA TYR A 61 -2.26 -3.44 13.19
C TYR A 61 -2.84 -4.28 14.33
N ILE A 62 -4.08 -3.96 14.67
CA ILE A 62 -4.95 -4.78 15.50
C ILE A 62 -6.24 -5.07 14.73
N GLY A 63 -6.81 -6.25 14.91
CA GLY A 63 -8.02 -6.64 14.22
C GLY A 63 -8.89 -7.63 14.98
N PHE A 64 -10.13 -7.68 14.53
CA PHE A 64 -11.17 -8.60 14.96
C PHE A 64 -11.67 -9.31 13.71
N LYS A 65 -11.83 -10.63 13.78
CA LYS A 65 -12.46 -11.39 12.69
C LYS A 65 -13.36 -12.46 13.25
N GLY A 66 -14.35 -12.85 12.47
CA GLY A 66 -15.20 -13.96 12.84
C GLY A 66 -15.88 -14.65 11.67
N THR A 67 -16.41 -15.82 11.96
CA THR A 67 -17.11 -16.67 11.00
C THR A 67 -18.31 -17.32 11.67
N GLU A 68 -19.48 -17.17 11.07
CA GLU A 68 -20.71 -17.80 11.49
C GLU A 68 -21.15 -18.80 10.41
N ASN A 69 -21.34 -20.06 10.81
CA ASN A 69 -21.85 -21.10 9.92
C ASN A 69 -23.37 -20.95 9.76
N LEU A 70 -23.83 -20.75 8.52
CA LEU A 70 -25.24 -20.56 8.18
C LEU A 70 -25.92 -21.85 7.68
N GLY A 71 -25.21 -22.99 7.73
CA GLY A 71 -25.65 -24.28 7.22
C GLY A 71 -25.27 -24.52 5.75
N ASN A 72 -25.31 -25.79 5.32
CA ASN A 72 -25.08 -26.21 3.92
C ASN A 72 -23.77 -25.70 3.28
N GLY A 73 -22.73 -25.47 4.10
CA GLY A 73 -21.44 -24.96 3.62
C GLY A 73 -21.39 -23.46 3.36
N LEU A 74 -22.44 -22.71 3.68
CA LEU A 74 -22.49 -21.25 3.64
C LEU A 74 -22.04 -20.66 5.00
N ASN A 75 -21.23 -19.61 4.96
CA ASN A 75 -20.81 -18.88 6.15
C ASN A 75 -20.94 -17.37 5.95
N ALA A 76 -21.38 -16.66 6.99
CA ALA A 76 -21.16 -15.23 7.13
C ALA A 76 -19.78 -14.99 7.74
N ILE A 77 -19.05 -14.00 7.20
CA ILE A 77 -17.72 -13.64 7.66
C ILE A 77 -17.62 -12.13 7.86
N PHE A 78 -16.82 -11.71 8.83
CA PHE A 78 -16.46 -10.32 9.00
C PHE A 78 -15.00 -10.18 9.40
N GLN A 79 -14.44 -9.03 9.07
CA GLN A 79 -13.14 -8.59 9.54
C GLN A 79 -13.21 -7.09 9.79
N PHE A 80 -12.61 -6.63 10.88
CA PHE A 80 -12.31 -5.24 11.12
C PHE A 80 -10.83 -5.17 11.49
N GLU A 81 -10.04 -4.46 10.70
CA GLU A 81 -8.60 -4.27 10.94
C GLU A 81 -8.32 -2.77 10.99
N SER A 82 -7.46 -2.37 11.92
CA SER A 82 -7.07 -0.98 12.14
C SER A 82 -5.56 -0.87 12.28
N ASP A 83 -4.96 0.14 11.65
CA ASP A 83 -3.54 0.43 11.88
C ASP A 83 -3.33 0.78 13.34
N ALA A 84 -2.22 0.33 13.91
CA ALA A 84 -1.83 0.61 15.28
C ALA A 84 -0.43 1.23 15.29
N LYS A 85 -0.37 2.56 15.09
CA LYS A 85 0.90 3.30 15.02
C LYS A 85 1.40 3.66 16.41
N PHE A 86 2.67 3.42 16.68
CA PHE A 86 3.32 3.72 17.97
C PHE A 86 4.48 4.71 17.86
N ASP A 87 4.92 5.02 16.64
CA ASP A 87 5.90 6.07 16.34
C ASP A 87 5.27 7.47 16.25
N ASN A 88 3.96 7.56 15.99
CA ASN A 88 3.24 8.83 15.88
C ASN A 88 1.86 8.77 16.58
N GLY A 89 1.85 9.00 17.89
CA GLY A 89 0.62 9.37 18.63
C GLY A 89 -0.39 8.25 18.95
N GLY A 90 -0.04 6.95 18.82
CA GLY A 90 -0.87 5.87 19.36
C GLY A 90 -2.25 5.69 18.71
N SER A 91 -2.47 6.24 17.51
CA SER A 91 -3.81 6.33 16.90
C SER A 91 -4.20 5.04 16.17
N LEU A 92 -5.49 4.72 16.26
CA LEU A 92 -6.15 3.72 15.43
C LEU A 92 -6.72 4.37 14.16
N SER A 93 -6.53 3.71 13.01
CA SER A 93 -6.93 4.20 11.69
C SER A 93 -7.83 3.22 10.95
N THR A 94 -8.69 3.70 10.04
CA THR A 94 -9.61 2.87 9.23
C THR A 94 -9.06 2.52 7.84
N GLY A 95 -7.73 2.58 7.67
CA GLY A 95 -7.05 2.35 6.38
C GLY A 95 -6.83 0.90 5.99
N ARG A 96 -7.28 -0.08 6.79
CA ARG A 96 -7.02 -1.52 6.60
C ARG A 96 -8.26 -2.31 6.20
N ASP A 97 -8.08 -3.59 5.92
CA ASP A 97 -9.16 -4.48 5.47
C ASP A 97 -10.26 -4.57 6.53
N SER A 98 -11.43 -4.03 6.21
CA SER A 98 -12.59 -4.00 7.08
C SER A 98 -13.83 -4.26 6.25
N PHE A 99 -14.46 -5.42 6.45
CA PHE A 99 -15.52 -5.94 5.59
C PHE A 99 -16.48 -6.87 6.31
N VAL A 100 -17.63 -7.06 5.67
CA VAL A 100 -18.58 -8.15 5.87
C VAL A 100 -18.71 -8.93 4.56
N GLY A 101 -19.00 -10.21 4.63
CA GLY A 101 -19.17 -11.02 3.43
C GLY A 101 -19.80 -12.38 3.66
N LEU A 102 -19.98 -13.09 2.55
CA LEU A 102 -20.41 -14.48 2.52
C LEU A 102 -19.32 -15.34 1.89
N SER A 103 -19.18 -16.57 2.38
CA SER A 103 -18.28 -17.56 1.82
C SER A 103 -18.92 -18.95 1.75
N GLY A 104 -18.52 -19.75 0.76
CA GLY A 104 -18.95 -21.13 0.60
C GLY A 104 -18.29 -21.79 -0.61
N ASN A 105 -18.91 -22.83 -1.17
CA ASN A 105 -18.40 -23.54 -2.34
C ASN A 105 -18.24 -22.65 -3.59
N PHE A 106 -18.91 -21.51 -3.64
CA PHE A 106 -18.80 -20.52 -4.71
C PHE A 106 -17.61 -19.55 -4.53
N GLY A 107 -16.86 -19.63 -3.44
CA GLY A 107 -15.79 -18.68 -3.11
C GLY A 107 -16.22 -17.69 -2.04
N LYS A 108 -15.85 -16.41 -2.20
CA LYS A 108 -16.17 -15.32 -1.26
C LYS A 108 -16.71 -14.10 -1.99
N VAL A 109 -17.74 -13.47 -1.41
CA VAL A 109 -18.19 -12.12 -1.78
C VAL A 109 -18.03 -11.22 -0.57
N LEU A 110 -17.31 -10.11 -0.71
CA LEU A 110 -16.96 -9.19 0.38
C LEU A 110 -17.43 -7.78 0.05
N LEU A 111 -17.83 -7.03 1.08
CA LEU A 111 -18.25 -5.63 1.01
C LEU A 111 -17.51 -4.83 2.07
N GLY A 112 -16.81 -3.76 1.69
CA GLY A 112 -16.14 -2.88 2.64
C GLY A 112 -14.90 -2.18 2.09
N THR A 113 -13.89 -2.04 2.96
CA THR A 113 -12.52 -1.62 2.59
C THR A 113 -11.69 -2.87 2.35
N LEU A 114 -11.15 -3.01 1.13
CA LEU A 114 -10.62 -4.28 0.64
C LEU A 114 -9.23 -4.11 0.02
N THR A 115 -8.32 -5.02 0.34
CA THR A 115 -7.08 -5.22 -0.41
C THR A 115 -7.41 -5.75 -1.80
N ALA A 116 -6.91 -5.05 -2.82
CA ALA A 116 -7.14 -5.39 -4.21
C ALA A 116 -6.07 -6.37 -4.76
N PRO A 117 -6.38 -7.15 -5.82
CA PRO A 117 -5.46 -8.14 -6.37
C PRO A 117 -4.08 -7.59 -6.73
N THR A 118 -4.00 -6.38 -7.29
CA THR A 118 -2.74 -5.74 -7.70
C THR A 118 -1.83 -5.45 -6.50
N ARG A 119 -2.40 -4.93 -5.41
CA ARG A 119 -1.70 -4.79 -4.12
C ARG A 119 -1.27 -6.14 -3.56
N ALA A 120 -2.17 -7.12 -3.56
CA ALA A 120 -1.91 -8.46 -3.01
C ALA A 120 -0.74 -9.15 -3.73
N LEU A 121 -0.66 -9.03 -5.06
CA LEU A 121 0.44 -9.57 -5.85
C LEU A 121 1.78 -8.86 -5.53
N GLY A 122 1.78 -7.53 -5.45
CA GLY A 122 2.96 -6.75 -5.08
C GLY A 122 3.50 -7.14 -3.70
N ALA A 123 2.61 -7.23 -2.71
CA ALA A 123 2.96 -7.64 -1.35
C ALA A 123 3.46 -9.08 -1.26
N ARG A 124 2.87 -10.02 -2.04
CA ARG A 124 3.31 -11.42 -2.06
C ARG A 124 4.70 -11.59 -2.70
N LEU A 125 5.06 -10.71 -3.63
CA LEU A 125 6.36 -10.72 -4.32
C LEU A 125 7.45 -9.90 -3.61
N ASP A 126 7.14 -9.17 -2.53
CA ASP A 126 8.15 -8.50 -1.70
C ASP A 126 8.93 -9.53 -0.86
N VAL A 127 10.26 -9.44 -0.84
CA VAL A 127 11.10 -10.34 -0.03
C VAL A 127 11.03 -10.05 1.47
N ASN A 128 10.61 -8.86 1.87
CA ASN A 128 10.65 -8.43 3.26
C ASN A 128 9.40 -8.85 4.01
N THR A 129 9.59 -9.28 5.25
CA THR A 129 8.48 -9.59 6.14
C THR A 129 7.91 -8.30 6.75
N GLY A 130 6.70 -7.94 6.34
CA GLY A 130 6.00 -6.74 6.82
C GLY A 130 6.34 -5.51 5.98
N GLU A 131 5.87 -4.35 6.42
CA GLU A 131 6.14 -3.09 5.74
C GLU A 131 7.47 -2.50 6.26
N GLY A 132 7.96 -1.44 5.62
CA GLY A 132 9.22 -0.78 6.02
C GLY A 132 9.98 -0.19 4.83
N ILE A 133 11.16 0.38 5.11
CA ILE A 133 11.93 1.11 4.09
C ILE A 133 12.36 0.22 2.91
N GLY A 134 12.50 -1.09 3.13
CA GLY A 134 12.87 -2.08 2.12
C GLY A 134 11.73 -2.53 1.20
N SER A 135 10.51 -2.02 1.34
CA SER A 135 9.38 -2.50 0.56
C SER A 135 9.45 -2.12 -0.92
N ASN A 136 9.01 -3.03 -1.80
CA ASN A 136 8.93 -2.82 -3.24
C ASN A 136 7.91 -1.74 -3.65
N THR A 137 7.01 -1.32 -2.75
CA THR A 137 6.12 -0.17 -2.96
C THR A 137 6.87 1.16 -3.08
N ALA A 138 8.16 1.20 -2.77
CA ALA A 138 9.04 2.33 -3.06
C ALA A 138 9.05 2.69 -4.55
N ILE A 139 8.86 1.71 -5.45
CA ILE A 139 9.03 1.89 -6.89
C ILE A 139 7.81 1.49 -7.74
N LEU A 140 6.96 0.57 -7.26
CA LEU A 140 5.81 0.09 -8.01
C LEU A 140 4.68 1.14 -8.09
N GLY A 141 3.89 1.09 -9.18
CA GLY A 141 2.68 1.91 -9.34
C GLY A 141 2.90 3.41 -9.48
N LYS A 142 4.13 3.87 -9.73
CA LYS A 142 4.51 5.30 -9.81
C LYS A 142 4.84 5.69 -11.25
N LEU A 143 4.72 6.99 -11.54
CA LEU A 143 5.19 7.60 -12.79
C LEU A 143 6.23 8.66 -12.43
N GLY A 144 7.51 8.45 -12.80
CA GLY A 144 8.61 9.38 -12.47
C GLY A 144 8.74 9.62 -10.96
N GLY A 145 8.41 8.61 -10.16
CA GLY A 145 8.44 8.63 -8.69
C GLY A 145 7.27 9.31 -7.99
N GLY A 146 6.52 10.16 -8.69
CA GLY A 146 5.28 10.72 -8.16
C GLY A 146 4.13 9.71 -8.17
N LEU A 147 3.23 9.87 -7.21
CA LEU A 147 2.01 9.06 -7.13
C LEU A 147 1.16 9.34 -8.37
N ALA A 148 0.69 8.30 -9.06
CA ALA A 148 -0.10 8.45 -10.29
C ALA A 148 -1.41 9.25 -10.09
N TYR A 149 -1.86 9.43 -8.83
CA TYR A 149 -2.98 10.30 -8.43
C TYR A 149 -2.55 11.63 -7.76
N GLY A 150 -1.28 11.78 -7.37
CA GLY A 150 -0.77 12.94 -6.62
C GLY A 150 -0.92 14.27 -7.36
N ASN A 151 -1.09 14.21 -8.69
CA ASN A 151 -1.36 15.38 -9.54
C ASN A 151 -2.83 15.86 -9.51
N LEU A 152 -3.76 15.09 -8.95
CA LEU A 152 -5.16 15.50 -8.80
C LEU A 152 -5.37 16.29 -7.49
N GLN A 153 -4.77 15.80 -6.40
CA GLN A 153 -4.83 16.46 -5.09
C GLN A 153 -3.99 17.75 -5.06
N LYS A 154 -2.89 17.83 -5.83
CA LYS A 154 -2.06 19.04 -5.97
C LYS A 154 -2.82 20.23 -6.59
N THR A 155 -3.83 19.98 -7.41
CA THR A 155 -4.68 21.02 -8.02
C THR A 155 -5.86 21.43 -7.13
N LEU A 156 -6.41 20.51 -6.33
CA LEU A 156 -7.56 20.77 -5.44
C LEU A 156 -7.19 21.50 -4.13
N ILE A 157 -5.95 21.37 -3.64
CA ILE A 157 -5.52 21.99 -2.37
C ILE A 157 -5.01 23.44 -2.55
N ASN A 158 -4.67 23.85 -3.77
CA ASN A 158 -4.10 25.18 -4.01
C ASN A 158 -5.13 26.29 -4.26
N VAL A 159 -6.43 26.04 -4.05
CA VAL A 159 -7.49 27.02 -4.29
C VAL A 159 -8.52 26.97 -3.16
N GLY A 160 -8.20 27.56 -2.01
CA GLY A 160 -9.20 27.73 -0.94
C GLY A 160 -8.69 27.78 0.49
N SER A 161 -7.37 27.78 0.73
CA SER A 161 -6.82 27.98 2.06
C SER A 161 -5.46 28.66 1.99
N ILE A 162 -5.41 29.97 2.23
CA ILE A 162 -4.29 30.54 3.00
C ILE A 162 -4.51 30.06 4.44
N ALA A 163 -4.19 28.80 4.67
CA ALA A 163 -4.10 28.17 5.98
C ALA A 163 -2.81 27.34 5.98
N SER A 164 -1.74 28.01 6.38
CA SER A 164 -0.40 27.46 6.60
C SER A 164 0.34 26.99 5.33
N VAL A 165 1.43 27.71 5.07
CA VAL A 165 2.62 27.14 4.43
C VAL A 165 3.12 26.02 5.35
N THR A 166 2.50 24.84 5.26
CA THR A 166 2.98 23.59 5.90
C THR A 166 2.96 22.39 4.96
N ASP A 167 2.34 22.51 3.78
CA ASP A 167 2.29 21.44 2.76
C ASP A 167 3.19 21.71 1.54
N TYR A 168 4.17 22.60 1.69
CA TYR A 168 5.39 22.54 0.88
C TYR A 168 6.19 21.33 1.36
N ASN A 169 5.94 20.14 0.81
CA ASN A 169 6.80 18.94 0.93
C ASN A 169 7.61 18.82 2.24
N LEU A 170 6.94 18.93 3.39
CA LEU A 170 7.36 18.15 4.54
C LEU A 170 6.44 16.94 4.54
N SER A 171 6.80 15.94 3.75
CA SER A 171 6.43 14.58 4.12
C SER A 171 6.86 14.44 5.58
N GLY A 172 5.90 14.39 6.52
CA GLY A 172 6.20 14.07 7.90
C GLY A 172 7.09 12.84 7.88
N ARG A 173 8.30 12.95 8.44
CA ARG A 173 9.25 11.84 8.47
C ARG A 173 8.51 10.66 9.11
N SER A 174 8.38 9.54 8.37
CA SER A 174 7.50 8.37 8.63
C SER A 174 6.12 8.33 7.94
N ASN A 175 5.86 9.11 6.88
CA ASN A 175 4.67 8.96 6.03
C ASN A 175 4.82 7.84 4.99
N ASP A 176 3.70 7.35 4.44
CA ASP A 176 3.67 6.37 3.36
C ASP A 176 3.58 7.08 2.01
N THR A 177 4.41 6.68 1.05
CA THR A 177 4.41 7.15 -0.35
C THR A 177 4.09 6.01 -1.31
N THR A 178 3.09 5.20 -0.94
CA THR A 178 2.65 4.05 -1.74
C THR A 178 1.73 4.49 -2.89
N SER A 179 1.77 3.75 -4.00
CA SER A 179 0.86 4.00 -5.11
C SER A 179 -0.60 3.74 -4.71
N LEU A 180 -1.53 4.36 -5.43
CA LEU A 180 -2.97 4.08 -5.32
C LEU A 180 -3.28 2.60 -5.53
N PHE A 181 -2.49 1.89 -6.36
CA PHE A 181 -2.63 0.46 -6.63
C PHE A 181 -2.07 -0.43 -5.50
N ASP A 182 -1.29 0.16 -4.60
CA ASP A 182 -0.76 -0.47 -3.39
C ASP A 182 -1.53 -0.03 -2.13
N SER A 183 -2.65 0.67 -2.33
CA SER A 183 -3.62 1.06 -1.31
C SER A 183 -4.80 0.08 -1.27
N ARG A 184 -5.70 0.27 -0.30
CA ARG A 184 -6.94 -0.50 -0.18
C ARG A 184 -8.11 0.32 -0.69
N HIS A 185 -9.02 -0.31 -1.41
CA HIS A 185 -10.19 0.38 -1.95
C HIS A 185 -11.31 0.40 -0.92
N LYS A 186 -11.75 1.60 -0.57
CA LYS A 186 -12.95 1.83 0.25
C LYS A 186 -14.20 1.65 -0.62
N ASN A 187 -15.37 1.55 -0.01
CA ASN A 187 -16.65 1.46 -0.72
C ASN A 187 -16.63 0.44 -1.87
N SER A 188 -16.14 -0.77 -1.57
CA SER A 188 -15.83 -1.77 -2.57
C SER A 188 -16.58 -3.07 -2.36
N ILE A 189 -16.85 -3.76 -3.46
CA ILE A 189 -17.27 -5.16 -3.50
C ILE A 189 -16.14 -6.00 -4.09
N ALA A 190 -15.88 -7.16 -3.51
CA ALA A 190 -14.94 -8.13 -4.06
C ALA A 190 -15.58 -9.50 -4.25
N TYR A 191 -15.11 -10.20 -5.28
CA TYR A 191 -15.31 -11.63 -5.45
C TYR A 191 -13.96 -12.34 -5.50
N VAL A 192 -13.84 -13.46 -4.79
CA VAL A 192 -12.68 -14.35 -4.84
C VAL A 192 -13.20 -15.76 -5.11
N SER A 193 -12.77 -16.37 -6.21
CA SER A 193 -13.19 -17.72 -6.58
C SER A 193 -12.61 -18.77 -5.61
N PRO A 194 -13.21 -19.98 -5.53
CA PRO A 194 -12.50 -21.14 -5.03
C PRO A 194 -11.20 -21.35 -5.82
N SER A 195 -10.25 -22.07 -5.22
CA SER A 195 -9.09 -22.55 -5.97
C SER A 195 -9.48 -23.80 -6.77
N PHE A 196 -9.15 -23.81 -8.06
CA PHE A 196 -9.38 -24.92 -8.98
C PHE A 196 -8.05 -25.36 -9.57
N SER A 197 -7.52 -26.50 -9.11
CA SER A 197 -6.23 -27.04 -9.57
C SER A 197 -5.07 -26.03 -9.47
N GLY A 198 -5.09 -25.21 -8.41
CA GLY A 198 -4.12 -24.14 -8.16
C GLY A 198 -4.53 -22.78 -8.73
N PHE A 199 -5.51 -22.70 -9.64
CA PHE A 199 -5.97 -21.42 -10.19
C PHE A 199 -6.99 -20.73 -9.27
N GLN A 200 -6.82 -19.44 -9.03
CA GLN A 200 -7.79 -18.60 -8.33
C GLN A 200 -7.92 -17.24 -9.02
N ALA A 201 -9.16 -16.85 -9.30
CA ALA A 201 -9.51 -15.54 -9.83
C ALA A 201 -10.04 -14.63 -8.70
N SER A 202 -9.74 -13.35 -8.79
CA SER A 202 -10.25 -12.33 -7.88
C SER A 202 -10.61 -11.06 -8.65
N ALA A 203 -11.64 -10.37 -8.19
CA ALA A 203 -12.09 -9.11 -8.75
C ALA A 203 -12.53 -8.19 -7.62
N VAL A 204 -12.15 -6.92 -7.71
CA VAL A 204 -12.61 -5.85 -6.83
C VAL A 204 -13.20 -4.74 -7.69
N TYR A 205 -14.35 -4.22 -7.28
CA TYR A 205 -14.96 -3.04 -7.88
C TYR A 205 -15.19 -2.01 -6.77
N MET A 206 -14.64 -0.81 -6.97
CA MET A 206 -14.93 0.36 -6.15
C MET A 206 -16.17 1.06 -6.71
N ALA A 207 -17.23 1.09 -5.90
CA ALA A 207 -18.49 1.65 -6.31
C ALA A 207 -18.37 3.16 -6.58
N ASN A 208 -19.04 3.58 -7.63
CA ASN A 208 -19.06 4.94 -8.11
C ASN A 208 -19.94 5.82 -7.22
N GLU A 209 -19.33 6.53 -6.28
CA GLU A 209 -20.03 7.56 -5.52
C GLU A 209 -20.03 8.85 -6.34
N ASN A 210 -21.19 9.24 -6.87
CA ASN A 210 -21.34 10.52 -7.55
C ASN A 210 -21.46 11.64 -6.50
N LYS A 211 -20.32 12.12 -6.00
CA LYS A 211 -20.28 13.17 -4.99
C LYS A 211 -20.15 14.54 -5.64
N SER A 212 -20.95 15.49 -5.16
CA SER A 212 -20.72 16.90 -5.40
C SER A 212 -19.55 17.34 -4.51
N GLU A 213 -18.35 17.45 -5.07
CA GLU A 213 -17.21 18.00 -4.34
C GLU A 213 -17.11 19.51 -4.60
N GLY A 214 -17.99 20.30 -4.01
CA GLY A 214 -17.94 21.76 -4.10
C GLY A 214 -18.25 22.42 -2.78
N ALA A 215 -17.25 23.03 -2.15
CA ALA A 215 -17.50 24.10 -1.19
C ALA A 215 -18.14 25.28 -1.95
N ALA A 216 -19.07 26.01 -1.32
CA ALA A 216 -19.87 27.08 -1.93
C ALA A 216 -19.08 28.19 -2.66
N ALA A 217 -17.75 28.24 -2.52
CA ALA A 217 -16.85 29.19 -3.18
C ALA A 217 -16.38 28.77 -4.58
N PHE A 218 -16.41 27.47 -4.93
CA PHE A 218 -15.98 26.95 -6.25
C PHE A 218 -16.88 25.79 -6.68
N PRO A 219 -17.83 25.99 -7.61
CA PRO A 219 -18.74 24.93 -8.05
C PRO A 219 -18.01 23.98 -9.01
N PHE A 220 -17.35 22.95 -8.47
CA PHE A 220 -17.03 21.77 -9.29
C PHE A 220 -18.33 21.04 -9.63
N GLY A 221 -18.42 20.51 -10.85
CA GLY A 221 -19.47 19.56 -11.19
C GLY A 221 -19.31 18.26 -10.38
N PRO A 222 -20.30 17.37 -10.42
CA PRO A 222 -20.16 16.06 -9.82
C PRO A 222 -18.91 15.34 -10.37
N ILE A 223 -18.07 14.82 -9.47
CA ILE A 223 -16.92 13.99 -9.81
C ILE A 223 -17.31 12.54 -9.58
N ASN A 224 -17.25 11.75 -10.65
CA ASN A 224 -17.56 10.33 -10.60
C ASN A 224 -16.26 9.53 -10.68
N THR A 225 -15.91 8.88 -9.57
CA THR A 225 -14.72 8.02 -9.48
C THR A 225 -15.15 6.57 -9.37
N SER A 226 -14.58 5.71 -10.22
CA SER A 226 -14.78 4.26 -10.16
C SER A 226 -13.47 3.54 -10.38
N ALA A 227 -13.32 2.35 -9.80
CA ALA A 227 -12.15 1.52 -10.03
C ALA A 227 -12.53 0.05 -10.14
N TYR A 228 -11.75 -0.69 -10.92
CA TYR A 228 -11.78 -2.14 -10.90
C TYR A 228 -10.36 -2.69 -10.86
N ASP A 229 -10.17 -3.81 -10.16
CA ASP A 229 -8.90 -4.52 -10.06
C ASP A 229 -9.17 -6.03 -10.17
N LEU A 230 -8.52 -6.65 -11.15
CA LEU A 230 -8.70 -8.04 -11.53
C LEU A 230 -7.41 -8.79 -11.30
N GLY A 231 -7.50 -10.01 -10.79
CA GLY A 231 -6.37 -10.90 -10.57
C GLY A 231 -6.65 -12.31 -11.01
N LEU A 232 -5.63 -12.96 -11.56
CA LEU A 232 -5.58 -14.40 -11.75
C LEU A 232 -4.25 -14.90 -11.19
N THR A 233 -4.34 -15.91 -10.32
CA THR A 233 -3.17 -16.55 -9.71
C THR A 233 -3.18 -18.04 -9.96
N TYR A 234 -2.00 -18.61 -10.06
CA TYR A 234 -1.72 -20.04 -10.04
C TYR A 234 -0.80 -20.33 -8.86
N ASP A 235 -1.21 -21.21 -7.98
CA ASP A 235 -0.48 -21.60 -6.78
C ASP A 235 -0.54 -23.11 -6.63
N ASN A 236 0.56 -23.79 -6.95
CA ASN A 236 0.62 -25.25 -6.91
C ASN A 236 2.05 -25.73 -6.64
N GLY A 237 2.26 -26.31 -5.46
CA GLY A 237 3.55 -26.82 -5.03
C GLY A 237 4.61 -25.71 -4.96
N PRO A 238 5.75 -25.82 -5.67
CA PRO A 238 6.82 -24.84 -5.60
C PRO A 238 6.55 -23.58 -6.44
N ILE A 239 5.49 -23.53 -7.24
CA ILE A 239 5.24 -22.45 -8.20
C ILE A 239 4.08 -21.57 -7.72
N TYR A 240 4.35 -20.27 -7.69
CA TYR A 240 3.33 -19.24 -7.67
C TYR A 240 3.49 -18.32 -8.89
N ILE A 241 2.41 -18.03 -9.59
CA ILE A 241 2.35 -17.04 -10.66
C ILE A 241 1.10 -16.19 -10.45
N GLY A 242 1.21 -14.88 -10.66
CA GLY A 242 0.08 -13.96 -10.60
C GLY A 242 0.15 -12.93 -11.71
N GLY A 243 -1.00 -12.67 -12.32
CA GLY A 243 -1.22 -11.55 -13.23
C GLY A 243 -2.39 -10.69 -12.74
N THR A 244 -2.23 -9.37 -12.78
CA THR A 244 -3.27 -8.42 -12.36
C THR A 244 -3.42 -7.27 -13.33
N TYR A 245 -4.60 -6.67 -13.35
CA TYR A 245 -4.92 -5.45 -14.08
C TYR A 245 -5.88 -4.60 -13.26
N ALA A 246 -5.50 -3.36 -13.00
CA ALA A 246 -6.31 -2.37 -12.30
C ALA A 246 -6.50 -1.12 -13.16
N GLU A 247 -7.69 -0.52 -13.07
CA GLU A 247 -8.00 0.78 -13.66
C GLU A 247 -8.80 1.62 -12.66
N LEU A 248 -8.35 2.84 -12.43
CA LEU A 248 -9.07 3.90 -11.74
C LEU A 248 -9.47 4.95 -12.78
N ARG A 249 -10.76 5.28 -12.84
CA ARG A 249 -11.31 6.31 -13.73
C ARG A 249 -11.91 7.44 -12.92
N VAL A 250 -11.51 8.66 -13.23
CA VAL A 250 -12.05 9.90 -12.69
C VAL A 250 -12.72 10.66 -13.82
N LYS A 251 -14.05 10.80 -13.74
CA LYS A 251 -14.84 11.55 -14.71
C LYS A 251 -15.34 12.84 -14.05
N ASN A 252 -15.01 13.98 -14.65
CA ASN A 252 -15.48 15.30 -14.23
C ASN A 252 -16.56 15.78 -15.20
N ASP A 253 -17.82 15.81 -14.75
CA ASP A 253 -18.96 16.19 -15.58
C ASP A 253 -19.07 17.72 -15.81
N ASN A 254 -18.20 18.54 -15.21
CA ASN A 254 -18.07 19.97 -15.52
C ASN A 254 -16.59 20.42 -15.57
N PRO A 255 -15.89 20.21 -16.70
CA PRO A 255 -14.54 20.72 -16.89
C PRO A 255 -14.60 22.25 -17.02
N ILE A 256 -14.39 22.99 -15.92
CA ILE A 256 -14.33 24.46 -15.95
C ILE A 256 -13.14 24.86 -16.85
N PRO A 257 -13.32 25.67 -17.91
CA PRO A 257 -12.20 26.22 -18.67
C PRO A 257 -11.44 27.19 -17.77
N VAL A 258 -10.20 26.83 -17.45
CA VAL A 258 -9.44 27.43 -16.35
C VAL A 258 -8.73 28.70 -16.81
N LEU A 259 -9.28 29.88 -16.50
CA LEU A 259 -8.57 31.15 -16.73
C LEU A 259 -7.72 31.62 -15.52
N LEU A 260 -7.70 30.89 -14.39
CA LEU A 260 -6.99 31.35 -13.18
C LEU A 260 -6.42 30.26 -12.23
N VAL A 261 -6.40 28.98 -12.63
CA VAL A 261 -5.79 27.89 -11.84
C VAL A 261 -4.79 27.12 -12.71
N VAL A 262 -3.63 26.80 -12.17
CA VAL A 262 -2.62 26.01 -12.87
C VAL A 262 -3.15 24.57 -13.02
N GLY A 263 -3.45 24.16 -14.26
CA GLY A 263 -3.66 22.74 -14.66
C GLY A 263 -4.98 22.10 -14.25
N GLY A 264 -6.09 22.43 -14.94
CA GLY A 264 -7.38 21.80 -14.73
C GLY A 264 -7.39 20.27 -14.93
N LEU A 265 -8.26 19.57 -14.21
CA LEU A 265 -8.49 18.13 -14.35
C LEU A 265 -9.22 17.84 -15.68
N PRO A 266 -8.67 16.97 -16.56
CA PRO A 266 -9.39 16.55 -17.77
C PRO A 266 -10.75 15.93 -17.46
N SER A 267 -11.69 16.02 -18.41
CA SER A 267 -13.05 15.52 -18.25
C SER A 267 -13.15 14.01 -17.99
N ASP A 268 -12.16 13.24 -18.44
CA ASP A 268 -12.09 11.79 -18.24
C ASP A 268 -10.62 11.34 -18.14
N THR A 269 -10.16 11.09 -16.91
CA THR A 269 -8.80 10.63 -16.63
C THR A 269 -8.81 9.18 -16.19
N LYS A 270 -7.92 8.35 -16.76
CA LYS A 270 -7.77 6.94 -16.40
C LYS A 270 -6.34 6.67 -15.94
N VAL A 271 -6.20 5.99 -14.82
CA VAL A 271 -4.93 5.48 -14.32
C VAL A 271 -5.00 3.97 -14.32
N LYS A 272 -4.06 3.30 -14.97
CA LYS A 272 -4.03 1.86 -15.17
C LYS A 272 -2.74 1.26 -14.63
N GLU A 273 -2.81 0.06 -14.08
CA GLU A 273 -1.63 -0.74 -13.76
C GLU A 273 -1.85 -2.21 -14.14
N ALA A 274 -0.88 -2.79 -14.85
CA ALA A 274 -0.79 -4.22 -15.06
C ALA A 274 0.45 -4.78 -14.38
N ARG A 275 0.31 -5.89 -13.64
CA ARG A 275 1.43 -6.60 -13.02
C ARG A 275 1.45 -8.06 -13.46
N LEU A 276 2.64 -8.60 -13.67
CA LEU A 276 2.89 -10.02 -13.85
C LEU A 276 4.09 -10.41 -13.00
N GLY A 277 3.99 -11.47 -12.24
CA GLY A 277 5.12 -11.96 -11.47
C GLY A 277 4.92 -13.37 -10.94
N GLY A 278 5.96 -13.91 -10.32
CA GLY A 278 5.93 -15.26 -9.80
C GLY A 278 7.07 -15.56 -8.85
N ILE A 279 6.93 -16.70 -8.16
CA ILE A 279 7.87 -17.25 -7.20
C ILE A 279 8.11 -18.70 -7.58
N TYR A 280 9.38 -19.13 -7.50
CA TYR A 280 9.73 -20.53 -7.40
C TYR A 280 10.36 -20.81 -6.04
N ASP A 281 9.83 -21.80 -5.33
CA ASP A 281 10.29 -22.23 -4.02
C ASP A 281 11.10 -23.54 -4.11
N PHE A 282 12.37 -23.47 -3.75
CA PHE A 282 13.31 -24.60 -3.69
C PHE A 282 13.35 -25.24 -2.28
N GLY A 283 12.48 -24.82 -1.36
CA GLY A 283 12.42 -25.22 0.04
C GLY A 283 13.41 -24.43 0.92
N MET A 284 14.70 -24.43 0.57
CA MET A 284 15.71 -23.63 1.29
C MET A 284 15.82 -22.19 0.80
N ALA A 285 15.36 -21.94 -0.43
CA ALA A 285 15.49 -20.67 -1.11
C ALA A 285 14.24 -20.37 -1.94
N THR A 286 13.94 -19.10 -2.14
CA THR A 286 12.94 -18.68 -3.13
C THR A 286 13.59 -17.73 -4.11
N ILE A 287 13.19 -17.79 -5.37
CA ILE A 287 13.44 -16.73 -6.35
C ILE A 287 12.11 -16.16 -6.79
N ARG A 288 12.08 -14.88 -7.11
CA ARG A 288 10.87 -14.21 -7.56
C ARG A 288 11.18 -13.09 -8.54
N GLY A 289 10.23 -12.84 -9.43
CA GLY A 289 10.31 -11.78 -10.42
C GLY A 289 8.97 -11.07 -10.55
N LEU A 290 9.03 -9.78 -10.86
CA LEU A 290 7.86 -8.93 -11.08
C LEU A 290 8.13 -7.98 -12.25
N TYR A 291 7.17 -7.85 -13.14
CA TYR A 291 7.09 -6.80 -14.14
C TYR A 291 5.78 -6.03 -13.95
N ALA A 292 5.84 -4.70 -13.97
CA ALA A 292 4.70 -3.82 -13.85
C ALA A 292 4.74 -2.74 -14.93
N ARG A 293 3.56 -2.32 -15.39
CA ARG A 293 3.38 -1.14 -16.25
C ARG A 293 2.29 -0.27 -15.66
N THR A 294 2.63 0.98 -15.35
CA THR A 294 1.69 2.02 -14.93
C THR A 294 1.46 2.97 -16.09
N LYS A 295 0.21 3.40 -16.31
CA LYS A 295 -0.18 4.29 -17.40
C LYS A 295 -1.25 5.28 -16.96
N VAL A 296 -1.15 6.54 -17.39
CA VAL A 296 -2.20 7.56 -17.28
C VAL A 296 -2.66 7.98 -18.68
N GLU A 297 -3.98 8.10 -18.87
CA GLU A 297 -4.66 8.54 -20.09
C GLU A 297 -5.66 9.65 -19.76
N GLY A 298 -5.97 10.53 -20.73
CA GLY A 298 -7.06 11.53 -20.60
C GLY A 298 -6.66 13.01 -20.73
N GLY A 299 -5.36 13.33 -20.67
CA GLY A 299 -4.83 14.69 -20.74
C GLY A 299 -4.26 15.13 -22.10
N GLY A 300 -4.59 14.42 -23.19
CA GLY A 300 -4.09 14.69 -24.54
C GLY A 300 -2.88 13.83 -24.96
N THR A 301 -1.98 13.49 -24.03
CA THR A 301 -0.91 12.49 -24.27
C THR A 301 -0.93 11.44 -23.16
N ASP A 302 -0.70 10.19 -23.53
CA ASP A 302 -0.61 9.07 -22.60
C ASP A 302 0.80 9.00 -22.00
N VAL A 303 0.91 8.96 -20.68
CA VAL A 303 2.20 8.79 -19.99
C VAL A 303 2.25 7.40 -19.37
N LYS A 304 3.35 6.67 -19.58
CA LYS A 304 3.52 5.32 -19.02
C LYS A 304 4.93 5.10 -18.48
N GLN A 305 5.06 4.12 -17.59
CA GLN A 305 6.34 3.67 -17.07
C GLN A 305 6.34 2.16 -16.85
N ASN A 306 7.49 1.54 -17.13
CA ASN A 306 7.71 0.12 -16.87
C ASN A 306 8.64 -0.04 -15.67
N VAL A 307 8.31 -0.97 -14.79
CA VAL A 307 9.13 -1.37 -13.65
C VAL A 307 9.35 -2.87 -13.73
N TRP A 308 10.57 -3.32 -13.48
CA TRP A 308 10.85 -4.73 -13.29
C TRP A 308 11.71 -4.94 -12.05
N GLY A 309 11.58 -6.11 -11.44
CA GLY A 309 12.36 -6.48 -10.27
C GLY A 309 12.55 -7.97 -10.11
N LEU A 310 13.58 -8.29 -9.34
CA LEU A 310 13.99 -9.63 -8.97
C LEU A 310 14.23 -9.66 -7.47
N GLY A 311 13.86 -10.77 -6.84
CA GLY A 311 14.09 -11.00 -5.43
C GLY A 311 14.48 -12.44 -5.16
N ALA A 312 15.16 -12.64 -4.03
CA ALA A 312 15.47 -13.96 -3.53
C ALA A 312 15.46 -13.99 -2.00
N THR A 313 15.20 -15.16 -1.45
CA THR A 313 15.41 -15.45 -0.04
C THR A 313 16.21 -16.73 0.12
N TYR A 314 17.01 -16.83 1.18
CA TYR A 314 17.77 -18.03 1.50
C TYR A 314 17.76 -18.29 3.01
N ASN A 315 17.32 -19.48 3.42
CA ASN A 315 17.32 -19.92 4.80
C ASN A 315 18.74 -20.39 5.17
N VAL A 316 19.48 -19.54 5.88
CA VAL A 316 20.85 -19.83 6.34
C VAL A 316 20.86 -20.85 7.48
N THR A 317 19.87 -20.74 8.37
CA THR A 317 19.63 -21.66 9.47
C THR A 317 18.13 -21.94 9.58
N ALA A 318 17.72 -22.84 10.47
CA ALA A 318 16.29 -23.09 10.73
C ALA A 318 15.52 -21.86 11.22
N ASN A 319 16.22 -20.85 11.75
CA ASN A 319 15.64 -19.62 12.30
C ASN A 319 16.25 -18.34 11.71
N GLY A 320 17.02 -18.45 10.62
CA GLY A 320 17.77 -17.34 10.04
C GLY A 320 17.59 -17.31 8.53
N ARG A 321 17.15 -16.18 7.99
CA ARG A 321 16.85 -16.00 6.57
C ARG A 321 17.49 -14.73 6.04
N ILE A 322 18.22 -14.84 4.93
CA ILE A 322 18.67 -13.69 4.13
C ILE A 322 17.58 -13.35 3.12
N THR A 323 17.36 -12.06 2.92
CA THR A 323 16.46 -11.51 1.90
C THR A 323 17.26 -10.56 1.01
N ALA A 324 16.95 -10.52 -0.29
CA ALA A 324 17.51 -9.54 -1.20
C ALA A 324 16.54 -9.25 -2.33
N GLN A 325 16.34 -7.99 -2.70
CA GLN A 325 15.60 -7.62 -3.90
C GLN A 325 16.18 -6.39 -4.58
N TYR A 326 15.99 -6.33 -5.89
CA TYR A 326 16.37 -5.23 -6.75
C TYR A 326 15.22 -4.92 -7.69
N TYR A 327 14.95 -3.64 -7.89
CA TYR A 327 13.97 -3.14 -8.85
C TYR A 327 14.55 -1.98 -9.63
N ARG A 328 14.11 -1.84 -10.88
CA ARG A 328 14.39 -0.71 -11.75
C ARG A 328 13.10 -0.17 -12.34
N ALA A 329 12.88 1.13 -12.16
CA ALA A 329 11.96 1.89 -12.99
C ALA A 329 12.74 2.34 -14.22
N ASN A 330 12.19 2.02 -15.39
CA ASN A 330 12.67 2.59 -16.63
C ASN A 330 12.21 4.05 -16.72
N ASP A 331 12.72 4.76 -17.71
CA ASP A 331 12.27 6.10 -18.02
C ASP A 331 10.77 6.11 -18.39
N LEU A 332 10.15 7.26 -18.16
CA LEU A 332 8.82 7.59 -18.66
C LEU A 332 8.80 7.46 -20.19
N ASP A 333 7.61 7.31 -20.73
CA ASP A 333 7.35 7.40 -22.17
C ASP A 333 6.03 8.15 -22.34
N GLY A 334 6.03 9.13 -23.24
CA GLY A 334 4.86 9.96 -23.56
C GLY A 334 4.88 11.37 -23.00
N THR A 335 6.05 11.90 -22.63
CA THR A 335 6.26 13.33 -22.34
C THR A 335 7.26 13.94 -23.35
N PRO A 336 7.25 15.26 -23.60
CA PRO A 336 8.17 15.91 -24.56
C PRO A 336 9.66 15.72 -24.23
N THR A 337 9.96 15.45 -22.96
CA THR A 337 11.26 15.07 -22.40
C THR A 337 11.01 13.95 -21.40
N ASP A 338 11.53 12.76 -21.66
CA ASP A 338 11.30 11.57 -20.83
C ASP A 338 12.58 10.84 -20.41
N ASP A 339 13.72 11.19 -21.01
CA ASP A 339 15.05 10.69 -20.63
C ASP A 339 15.41 10.95 -19.16
N ASP A 340 16.11 9.98 -18.55
CA ASP A 340 16.64 10.00 -17.19
C ASP A 340 15.60 10.22 -16.07
N THR A 341 14.39 9.68 -16.25
CA THR A 341 13.28 9.76 -15.29
C THR A 341 13.06 8.45 -14.51
N GLY A 342 13.96 7.49 -14.68
CA GLY A 342 13.98 6.22 -13.97
C GLY A 342 14.53 6.29 -12.53
N ALA A 343 14.59 5.12 -11.91
CA ALA A 343 15.21 4.93 -10.60
C ALA A 343 15.65 3.48 -10.38
N LYS A 344 16.58 3.30 -9.45
CA LYS A 344 17.05 1.99 -9.00
C LYS A 344 16.81 1.85 -7.51
N PHE A 345 16.31 0.69 -7.11
CA PHE A 345 15.99 0.37 -5.73
C PHE A 345 16.56 -1.01 -5.40
N TYR A 346 17.23 -1.15 -4.26
CA TYR A 346 17.57 -2.47 -3.74
C TYR A 346 17.55 -2.52 -2.23
N THR A 347 17.35 -3.72 -1.71
CA THR A 347 17.51 -4.00 -0.28
C THR A 347 18.14 -5.37 -0.08
N ILE A 348 18.93 -5.48 0.98
CA ILE A 348 19.45 -6.73 1.52
C ILE A 348 19.11 -6.78 3.00
N GLY A 349 18.64 -7.94 3.46
CA GLY A 349 18.16 -8.10 4.82
C GLY A 349 18.53 -9.44 5.44
N TYR A 350 18.42 -9.47 6.76
CA TYR A 350 18.50 -10.67 7.57
C TYR A 350 17.37 -10.68 8.59
N GLU A 351 16.68 -11.82 8.66
CA GLU A 351 15.58 -12.05 9.57
C GLU A 351 15.93 -13.23 10.49
N HIS A 352 15.70 -13.05 11.78
CA HIS A 352 15.95 -14.06 12.80
C HIS A 352 14.70 -14.33 13.63
N SER A 353 14.14 -15.54 13.50
CA SER A 353 12.97 -15.96 14.26
C SER A 353 13.37 -16.38 15.68
N LEU A 354 12.87 -15.63 16.67
CA LEU A 354 12.96 -16.00 18.10
C LEU A 354 11.86 -16.99 18.47
N SER A 355 10.72 -16.91 17.79
CA SER A 355 9.60 -17.85 17.91
C SER A 355 8.78 -17.85 16.62
N LYS A 356 7.70 -18.63 16.57
CA LYS A 356 6.71 -18.55 15.46
C LYS A 356 6.03 -17.19 15.34
N ARG A 357 6.04 -16.40 16.42
CA ARG A 357 5.33 -15.12 16.54
C ARG A 357 6.28 -13.93 16.65
N THR A 358 7.56 -14.14 16.88
CA THR A 358 8.51 -13.06 17.21
C THR A 358 9.77 -13.18 16.39
N MET A 359 10.16 -12.08 15.74
CA MET A 359 11.28 -12.01 14.81
C MET A 359 12.06 -10.71 15.00
N LEU A 360 13.39 -10.80 14.97
CA LEU A 360 14.28 -9.66 14.76
C LEU A 360 14.58 -9.52 13.27
N LYS A 361 14.60 -8.29 12.75
CA LYS A 361 14.91 -8.01 11.34
C LYS A 361 15.94 -6.89 11.21
N ALA A 362 16.84 -7.02 10.25
CA ALA A 362 17.78 -5.98 9.87
C ALA A 362 17.78 -5.84 8.35
N ASN A 363 17.55 -4.63 7.83
CA ASN A 363 17.53 -4.34 6.40
C ASN A 363 18.46 -3.18 6.09
N TYR A 364 19.26 -3.31 5.03
CA TYR A 364 19.91 -2.18 4.38
C TYR A 364 19.23 -1.92 3.04
N THR A 365 18.70 -0.71 2.86
CA THR A 365 17.98 -0.31 1.65
C THR A 365 18.68 0.87 1.01
N TYR A 366 18.70 0.89 -0.32
CA TYR A 366 19.22 1.98 -1.12
C TYR A 366 18.30 2.28 -2.30
N LEU A 367 18.06 3.55 -2.54
CA LEU A 367 17.29 4.08 -3.65
C LEU A 367 18.09 5.20 -4.31
N LYS A 368 18.18 5.16 -5.63
CA LYS A 368 18.79 6.21 -6.44
C LYS A 368 17.83 6.64 -7.54
N ASN A 369 17.55 7.93 -7.57
CA ASN A 369 16.88 8.60 -8.67
C ASN A 369 17.86 8.93 -9.80
N ASP A 370 17.37 8.91 -11.03
CA ASP A 370 18.11 9.38 -12.20
C ASP A 370 18.04 10.92 -12.31
N SER A 371 18.76 11.50 -13.26
CA SER A 371 19.09 12.93 -13.29
C SER A 371 17.95 13.89 -13.59
N MET A 372 16.84 13.39 -14.12
CA MET A 372 15.69 14.21 -14.53
C MET A 372 14.37 13.73 -13.91
N THR A 373 14.42 12.92 -12.85
CA THR A 373 13.24 12.33 -12.19
C THR A 373 12.24 13.35 -11.63
N SER A 374 12.67 14.56 -11.31
CA SER A 374 11.86 15.72 -10.93
C SER A 374 11.74 16.76 -12.05
N THR A 375 12.80 17.01 -12.82
CA THR A 375 12.77 18.02 -13.88
C THR A 375 11.88 17.59 -15.05
N ASN A 376 12.02 16.35 -15.51
CA ASN A 376 11.22 15.74 -16.57
C ASN A 376 10.16 14.76 -16.02
N GLY A 377 10.34 14.29 -14.79
CA GLY A 377 9.42 13.37 -14.12
C GLY A 377 8.46 14.05 -13.15
N ASN A 378 8.01 13.31 -12.14
CA ASN A 378 6.92 13.71 -11.24
C ASN A 378 7.39 13.82 -9.78
N GLY A 379 8.65 14.22 -9.58
CA GLY A 379 9.20 14.56 -8.27
C GLY A 379 10.18 13.57 -7.65
N GLY A 380 10.46 12.43 -8.31
CA GLY A 380 11.41 11.45 -7.80
C GLY A 380 10.80 10.40 -6.87
N TYR A 381 11.55 9.32 -6.66
CA TYR A 381 11.22 8.19 -5.82
C TYR A 381 11.84 8.33 -4.42
N ASP A 382 11.17 7.72 -3.45
CA ASP A 382 11.56 7.58 -2.04
C ASP A 382 11.04 6.23 -1.52
N PHE A 383 11.36 5.87 -0.27
CA PHE A 383 10.82 4.68 0.38
C PHE A 383 9.29 4.70 0.41
N GLY A 384 8.66 3.58 0.02
CA GLY A 384 7.20 3.47 -0.08
C GLY A 384 6.52 3.50 1.28
N TYR A 385 7.11 2.87 2.29
CA TYR A 385 6.71 2.99 3.69
C TYR A 385 7.80 3.69 4.46
N ASN A 386 7.41 4.52 5.42
CA ASN A 386 8.34 5.32 6.18
C ASN A 386 9.26 6.15 5.24
N SER A 387 8.66 7.00 4.41
CA SER A 387 9.37 7.90 3.50
C SER A 387 10.42 8.72 4.23
N SER A 388 11.55 8.96 3.56
CA SER A 388 12.61 9.83 4.07
C SER A 388 12.21 11.31 4.01
N GLY A 389 11.28 11.65 3.11
CA GLY A 389 10.89 13.02 2.77
C GLY A 389 11.80 13.65 1.73
N PHE A 390 12.73 12.89 1.13
CA PHE A 390 13.69 13.36 0.16
C PHE A 390 13.57 12.56 -1.14
N ALA A 391 13.13 13.23 -2.19
CA ALA A 391 13.05 12.73 -3.55
C ALA A 391 13.38 13.86 -4.52
N GLY A 392 13.88 13.50 -5.69
CA GLY A 392 14.19 14.47 -6.74
C GLY A 392 15.33 14.03 -7.64
N ASP A 393 15.76 14.93 -8.52
CA ASP A 393 16.86 14.69 -9.47
C ASP A 393 18.13 14.25 -8.73
N GLU A 394 18.69 13.11 -9.15
CA GLU A 394 19.93 12.54 -8.60
C GLU A 394 19.94 12.26 -7.09
N ILE A 395 18.80 12.42 -6.40
CA ILE A 395 18.68 12.17 -4.97
C ILE A 395 18.86 10.67 -4.71
N LYS A 396 19.73 10.38 -3.75
CA LYS A 396 20.02 9.04 -3.25
C LYS A 396 19.59 8.97 -1.79
N VAL A 397 18.80 7.96 -1.46
CA VAL A 397 18.37 7.68 -0.09
C VAL A 397 18.86 6.28 0.28
N SER A 398 19.45 6.15 1.45
CA SER A 398 19.82 4.85 2.01
C SER A 398 19.42 4.75 3.47
N GLY A 399 19.13 3.54 3.94
CA GLY A 399 18.69 3.32 5.30
C GLY A 399 19.15 1.99 5.85
N LEU A 400 19.65 1.99 7.09
CA LEU A 400 19.77 0.79 7.93
C LEU A 400 18.57 0.75 8.87
N GLN A 401 17.76 -0.30 8.75
CA GLN A 401 16.59 -0.53 9.58
C GLN A 401 16.85 -1.73 10.50
N LEU A 402 16.70 -1.55 11.81
CA LEU A 402 16.78 -2.62 12.81
C LEU A 402 15.45 -2.73 13.53
N GLY A 403 14.77 -3.86 13.42
CA GLY A 403 13.40 -4.01 13.86
C GLY A 403 13.08 -5.28 14.65
N LEU A 404 11.95 -5.21 15.34
CA LEU A 404 11.32 -6.30 16.06
C LEU A 404 9.87 -6.40 15.59
N ARG A 405 9.47 -7.61 15.20
CA ARG A 405 8.09 -7.93 14.85
C ARG A 405 7.53 -8.96 15.81
N HIS A 406 6.33 -8.70 16.34
CA HIS A 406 5.58 -9.60 17.20
C HIS A 406 4.12 -9.73 16.70
N ALA A 407 3.68 -10.95 16.41
CA ALA A 407 2.29 -11.27 16.06
C ALA A 407 1.58 -11.93 17.25
N PHE A 408 0.31 -11.59 17.50
CA PHE A 408 -0.46 -12.10 18.64
C PHE A 408 -1.80 -12.73 18.24
#